data_AF-A0A9E1J4X5-F1
#
_entry.id   AF-A0A9E1J4X5-F1
#
_cell.length_a   1.000
_cell.length_b   1.000
_cell.length_c   1.000
_cell.angle_alpha   90.00
_cell.angle_beta   90.00
_cell.angle_gamma   90.00
#
_symmetry.space_group_name_H-M   'P 1'
#
loop_
_entity.id
_entity.type
_entity.pdbx_description
1 polymer ?
#
loop_
_entity_poly.entity_id
_entity_poly.type
_entity_poly.pdbx_seq_one_letter_code
_entity_poly.pdbx_strand_id
1 'polypeptide(L)'
;MLGDSVADFGSGVDIDRNWDVYVVGQRLPSGASTEAFAVKLSANGETEIYRRNFAFGDARAFDVAVDQHDYAHLIGHVGSGNYEKGNPVGPFYGGNTDGFYATIDPAGNLFYFSYLGGSAEDRGYSIVLAENRCVYLGLETWSGSFNFSLPGVPQDTLAGASDLLILRHCDAGDPGALTLVKTAVPTIVETGQTVTFEIRLDNPGTWIAGPVVITDRVLLPFQPINVSGPNCSRSGQLITCTLNWISNEPVIIRIEAVNRMQCVKIGLVMPRKNTAKFQFADGSVREAEIEVFYRDCDPDAGVVSAECTTSSDCAGELLCVRHCEFLQYCQAYLGPICVRHSEYQLIREPPVCTPPEYINRGITECDRILE
;
A
#
# COMPACT_ATOMS: atom_id res chain seq x y z
N MET A 1 -22.31 20.37 27.93
CA MET A 1 -22.71 19.06 28.49
C MET A 1 -22.88 18.11 27.31
N LEU A 2 -22.34 16.89 27.38
CA LEU A 2 -22.24 15.95 26.24
C LEU A 2 -23.24 14.78 26.32
N GLY A 3 -24.26 14.87 27.18
CA GLY A 3 -25.20 13.78 27.42
C GLY A 3 -26.42 13.83 26.50
N ASP A 4 -26.79 12.67 25.97
CA ASP A 4 -27.89 12.44 25.04
C ASP A 4 -28.69 11.17 25.37
N SER A 5 -28.42 10.55 26.53
CA SER A 5 -29.06 9.33 27.01
C SER A 5 -29.59 9.46 28.46
N VAL A 6 -30.00 8.33 29.05
CA VAL A 6 -30.45 8.31 30.45
C VAL A 6 -29.29 8.60 31.39
N ALA A 7 -28.08 8.15 31.04
CA ALA A 7 -26.86 8.48 31.77
C ALA A 7 -25.64 8.34 30.86
N ASP A 8 -24.79 9.36 30.84
CA ASP A 8 -23.54 9.37 30.09
C ASP A 8 -22.39 9.65 31.04
N PHE A 9 -21.33 8.84 30.96
CA PHE A 9 -20.16 8.93 31.84
C PHE A 9 -18.89 9.05 31.00
N GLY A 10 -18.18 10.16 31.13
CA GLY A 10 -16.81 10.30 30.63
C GLY A 10 -15.84 9.56 31.56
N SER A 11 -14.87 8.86 30.97
CA SER A 11 -13.87 8.06 31.69
C SER A 11 -12.43 8.48 31.38
N GLY A 12 -12.13 8.73 30.10
CA GLY A 12 -10.81 9.16 29.63
C GLY A 12 -10.89 10.46 28.84
N VAL A 13 -9.81 11.22 28.86
CA VAL A 13 -9.65 12.46 28.09
C VAL A 13 -8.21 12.62 27.61
N ASP A 14 -8.05 13.04 26.36
CA ASP A 14 -6.75 13.42 25.80
C ASP A 14 -6.92 14.52 24.74
N ILE A 15 -5.82 15.08 24.22
CA ILE A 15 -5.82 16.17 23.25
C ILE A 15 -4.94 15.88 22.05
N ASP A 16 -5.32 16.40 20.88
CA ASP A 16 -4.45 16.40 19.70
C ASP A 16 -3.56 17.64 19.62
N ARG A 17 -2.76 17.75 18.54
CA ARG A 17 -1.84 18.89 18.33
C ARG A 17 -2.54 20.21 18.02
N ASN A 18 -3.79 20.15 17.59
CA ASN A 18 -4.64 21.33 17.38
C ASN A 18 -5.37 21.74 18.66
N TRP A 19 -5.10 21.05 19.77
CA TRP A 19 -5.76 21.20 21.07
C TRP A 19 -7.21 20.71 21.09
N ASP A 20 -7.67 20.02 20.05
CA ASP A 20 -9.00 19.43 20.05
C ASP A 20 -9.06 18.32 21.12
N VAL A 21 -10.18 18.25 21.82
CA VAL A 21 -10.34 17.43 23.01
C VAL A 21 -11.07 16.15 22.68
N TYR A 22 -10.48 15.01 23.02
CA TYR A 22 -11.06 13.69 22.86
C TYR A 22 -11.57 13.21 24.21
N VAL A 23 -12.82 12.79 24.29
CA VAL A 23 -13.44 12.24 25.50
C VAL A 23 -14.05 10.89 25.17
N VAL A 24 -13.77 9.90 26.02
CA VAL A 24 -14.29 8.54 25.86
C VAL A 24 -15.05 8.10 27.10
N GLY A 25 -15.96 7.15 26.94
CA GLY A 25 -16.77 6.72 28.07
C GLY A 25 -17.83 5.68 27.75
N GLN A 26 -18.89 5.72 28.54
CA GLN A 26 -20.10 4.92 28.34
C GLN A 26 -21.35 5.80 28.28
N ARG A 27 -22.28 5.40 27.43
CA ARG A 27 -23.62 5.94 27.28
C ARG A 27 -24.64 4.88 27.70
N LEU A 28 -25.73 5.26 28.36
CA LEU A 28 -26.80 4.36 28.79
C LEU A 28 -28.15 4.78 28.18
N PRO A 29 -28.54 4.20 27.03
CA PRO A 29 -29.86 4.44 26.44
C PRO A 29 -30.98 3.80 27.29
N SER A 30 -32.18 4.38 27.22
CA SER A 30 -33.35 3.84 27.95
C SER A 30 -33.72 2.45 27.44
N GLY A 31 -33.72 1.46 28.33
CA GLY A 31 -34.09 0.08 28.00
C GLY A 31 -33.02 -0.69 27.20
N ALA A 32 -31.79 -0.19 27.13
CA ALA A 32 -30.65 -0.85 26.50
C ALA A 32 -29.47 -1.00 27.49
N SER A 33 -28.48 -1.81 27.10
CA SER A 33 -27.21 -1.92 27.82
C SER A 33 -26.32 -0.70 27.55
N THR A 34 -25.23 -0.55 28.31
CA THR A 34 -24.24 0.51 28.07
C THR A 34 -23.55 0.34 26.71
N GLU A 35 -23.19 1.47 26.11
CA GLU A 35 -22.51 1.60 24.82
C GLU A 35 -21.23 2.41 25.01
N ALA A 36 -20.11 1.96 24.43
CA ALA A 36 -18.87 2.73 24.44
C ALA A 36 -18.94 3.83 23.38
N PHE A 37 -18.56 5.03 23.77
CA PHE A 37 -18.53 6.18 22.87
C PHE A 37 -17.19 6.91 22.90
N ALA A 38 -16.92 7.63 21.81
CA ALA A 38 -15.86 8.63 21.68
C ALA A 38 -16.43 9.93 21.13
N VAL A 39 -15.99 11.06 21.66
CA VAL A 39 -16.34 12.41 21.22
C VAL A 39 -15.05 13.18 20.97
N LYS A 40 -15.00 13.93 19.86
CA LYS A 40 -14.00 14.96 19.62
C LYS A 40 -14.66 16.33 19.67
N LEU A 41 -14.10 17.24 20.45
CA LEU A 41 -14.50 18.63 20.57
C LEU A 41 -13.44 19.54 19.98
N SER A 42 -13.85 20.70 19.46
CA SER A 42 -12.91 21.76 19.11
C SER A 42 -12.09 22.19 20.32
N ALA A 43 -10.92 22.77 20.09
CA ALA A 43 -10.00 23.21 21.15
C ALA A 43 -10.61 24.11 22.24
N ASN A 44 -11.65 24.88 21.92
CA ASN A 44 -12.39 25.71 22.87
C ASN A 44 -13.54 24.99 23.58
N GLY A 45 -13.81 23.72 23.24
CA GLY A 45 -14.89 22.89 23.75
C GLY A 45 -16.29 23.28 23.28
N GLU A 46 -16.41 24.19 22.31
CA GLU A 46 -17.71 24.75 21.88
C GLU A 46 -18.37 23.95 20.75
N THR A 47 -17.59 23.24 19.95
CA THR A 47 -18.09 22.47 18.81
C THR A 47 -17.81 20.99 19.02
N GLU A 48 -18.85 20.16 18.95
CA GLU A 48 -18.68 18.72 18.76
C GLU A 48 -18.30 18.45 17.30
N ILE A 49 -17.03 18.13 17.08
CA ILE A 49 -16.51 17.80 15.75
C ILE A 49 -17.09 16.47 15.31
N TYR A 50 -17.06 15.47 16.20
CA TYR A 50 -17.78 14.22 16.01
C TYR A 50 -18.14 13.55 17.33
N ARG A 51 -19.10 12.63 17.23
CA ARG A 51 -19.42 11.61 18.23
C ARG A 51 -19.62 10.29 17.55
N ARG A 52 -19.11 9.23 18.18
CA ARG A 52 -19.26 7.86 17.70
C ARG A 52 -19.54 6.91 18.85
N ASN A 53 -20.64 6.15 18.75
CA ASN A 53 -20.80 4.91 19.50
C ASN A 53 -20.19 3.78 18.67
N PHE A 54 -19.32 2.98 19.25
CA PHE A 54 -18.52 2.00 18.48
C PHE A 54 -18.52 0.60 19.07
N ALA A 55 -18.97 0.43 20.32
CA ALA A 55 -19.23 -0.88 20.92
C ALA A 55 -20.53 -0.84 21.72
N PHE A 56 -21.26 -1.96 21.73
CA PHE A 56 -22.61 -2.07 22.29
C PHE A 56 -22.73 -3.35 23.12
N GLY A 57 -23.68 -3.38 24.05
CA GLY A 57 -23.97 -4.59 24.82
C GLY A 57 -23.05 -4.76 26.02
N ASP A 58 -23.18 -3.84 26.98
CA ASP A 58 -22.31 -3.76 28.17
C ASP A 58 -20.89 -3.32 27.80
N ALA A 59 -20.79 -2.15 27.17
CA ALA A 59 -19.55 -1.62 26.65
C ALA A 59 -19.16 -0.30 27.30
N ARG A 60 -17.87 -0.14 27.57
CA ARG A 60 -17.29 1.09 28.08
C ARG A 60 -15.86 1.28 27.60
N ALA A 61 -15.54 2.48 27.11
CA ALA A 61 -14.17 2.93 26.95
C ALA A 61 -13.69 3.58 28.25
N PHE A 62 -12.55 3.13 28.77
CA PHE A 62 -12.00 3.63 30.03
C PHE A 62 -10.98 4.74 29.82
N ASP A 63 -10.19 4.65 28.76
CA ASP A 63 -9.06 5.53 28.55
C ASP A 63 -8.78 5.74 27.06
N VAL A 64 -8.13 6.86 26.74
CA VAL A 64 -7.81 7.28 25.37
C VAL A 64 -6.42 7.90 25.33
N ALA A 65 -5.67 7.59 24.27
CA ALA A 65 -4.43 8.27 23.95
C ALA A 65 -4.44 8.65 22.46
N VAL A 66 -4.07 9.88 22.15
CA VAL A 66 -4.09 10.45 20.80
C VAL A 66 -2.65 10.49 20.25
N ASP A 67 -2.47 9.96 19.05
CA ASP A 67 -1.15 9.93 18.43
C ASP A 67 -0.81 11.22 17.68
N GLN A 68 0.39 11.24 17.11
CA GLN A 68 0.87 12.35 16.30
C GLN A 68 0.13 12.57 14.97
N HIS A 69 -0.73 11.65 14.55
CA HIS A 69 -1.54 11.76 13.33
C HIS A 69 -3.01 12.02 13.67
N ASP A 70 -3.31 12.39 14.92
CA ASP A 70 -4.63 12.69 15.47
C ASP A 70 -5.58 11.48 15.52
N TYR A 71 -5.03 10.25 15.46
CA TYR A 71 -5.78 9.03 15.71
C TYR A 71 -5.97 8.84 17.21
N ALA A 72 -7.21 8.58 17.61
CA ALA A 72 -7.53 8.23 18.99
C ALA A 72 -7.41 6.72 19.17
N HIS A 73 -6.56 6.29 20.09
CA HIS A 73 -6.39 4.91 20.50
C HIS A 73 -7.12 4.71 21.83
N LEU A 74 -8.02 3.73 21.89
CA LEU A 74 -8.95 3.55 23.00
C LEU A 74 -8.78 2.16 23.58
N ILE A 75 -8.99 2.06 24.89
CA ILE A 75 -9.07 0.80 25.61
C ILE A 75 -10.34 0.73 26.45
N GLY A 76 -10.90 -0.47 26.57
CA GLY A 76 -12.01 -0.70 27.47
C GLY A 76 -12.43 -2.14 27.56
N HIS A 77 -13.72 -2.36 27.82
CA HIS A 77 -14.32 -3.69 27.71
C HIS A 77 -15.64 -3.65 26.96
N VAL A 78 -16.03 -4.81 26.48
CA VAL A 78 -17.31 -5.03 25.83
C VAL A 78 -17.87 -6.39 26.26
N GLY A 79 -19.15 -6.42 26.59
CA GLY A 79 -19.93 -7.62 26.87
C GLY A 79 -20.38 -8.36 25.61
N SER A 80 -21.04 -9.51 25.77
CA SER A 80 -21.53 -10.30 24.64
C SER A 80 -22.65 -9.54 23.92
N GLY A 81 -22.40 -8.99 22.73
CA GLY A 81 -23.32 -8.05 22.09
C GLY A 81 -23.11 -7.86 20.58
N ASN A 82 -24.00 -7.12 19.91
CA ASN A 82 -23.83 -6.78 18.49
C ASN A 82 -22.87 -5.59 18.36
N TYR A 83 -21.71 -5.81 17.76
CA TYR A 83 -20.71 -4.78 17.50
C TYR A 83 -20.91 -4.24 16.09
N GLU A 84 -20.70 -2.93 15.86
CA GLU A 84 -20.57 -2.46 14.48
C GLU A 84 -19.42 -3.23 13.81
N LYS A 85 -19.70 -3.80 12.64
CA LYS A 85 -18.81 -4.66 11.84
C LYS A 85 -17.56 -3.90 11.38
N GLY A 86 -16.66 -3.58 12.30
CA GLY A 86 -15.30 -3.12 11.98
C GLY A 86 -14.39 -4.25 11.51
N ASN A 87 -14.94 -5.43 11.14
CA ASN A 87 -14.16 -6.65 10.87
C ASN A 87 -13.08 -6.85 11.95
N PRO A 88 -13.43 -7.20 13.19
CA PRO A 88 -12.44 -7.32 14.25
C PRO A 88 -11.29 -8.22 13.78
N VAL A 89 -10.08 -7.65 13.74
CA VAL A 89 -8.89 -8.39 13.32
C VAL A 89 -8.28 -9.01 14.56
N GLY A 90 -8.75 -10.21 14.89
CA GLY A 90 -8.33 -10.93 16.10
C GLY A 90 -9.40 -11.92 16.56
N PRO A 91 -9.05 -12.81 17.50
CA PRO A 91 -9.85 -13.98 17.81
C PRO A 91 -11.24 -13.62 18.36
N PHE A 92 -12.12 -14.61 18.24
CA PHE A 92 -13.48 -14.58 18.76
C PHE A 92 -13.50 -14.11 20.21
N TYR A 93 -14.55 -13.34 20.50
CA TYR A 93 -15.09 -13.11 21.83
C TYR A 93 -15.02 -14.42 22.65
N GLY A 94 -14.10 -14.46 23.61
CA GLY A 94 -13.63 -15.71 24.24
C GLY A 94 -14.34 -16.01 25.57
N GLY A 95 -14.81 -14.98 26.27
CA GLY A 95 -15.51 -15.06 27.55
C GLY A 95 -16.81 -14.25 27.60
N ASN A 96 -17.25 -13.84 28.80
CA ASN A 96 -18.50 -13.06 28.98
C ASN A 96 -18.29 -11.54 28.85
N THR A 97 -17.07 -11.07 29.07
CA THR A 97 -16.64 -9.67 28.94
C THR A 97 -15.19 -9.72 28.48
N ASP A 98 -14.87 -9.18 27.32
CA ASP A 98 -13.48 -9.07 26.87
C ASP A 98 -13.03 -7.62 26.91
N GLY A 99 -11.74 -7.42 27.19
CA GLY A 99 -11.10 -6.15 26.93
C GLY A 99 -11.19 -5.85 25.44
N PHE A 100 -11.12 -4.59 25.05
CA PHE A 100 -10.92 -4.24 23.65
C PHE A 100 -9.80 -3.22 23.50
N TYR A 101 -9.22 -3.24 22.31
CA TYR A 101 -8.42 -2.18 21.78
C TYR A 101 -9.07 -1.64 20.50
N ALA A 102 -9.24 -0.32 20.42
CA ALA A 102 -9.87 0.32 19.27
C ALA A 102 -9.09 1.55 18.81
N THR A 103 -9.22 1.90 17.54
CA THR A 103 -8.65 3.12 16.98
C THR A 103 -9.73 3.87 16.20
N ILE A 104 -9.82 5.18 16.40
CA ILE A 104 -10.71 6.07 15.65
C ILE A 104 -9.86 7.07 14.87
N ASP A 105 -10.16 7.21 13.58
CA ASP A 105 -9.46 8.16 12.71
C ASP A 105 -9.85 9.63 13.02
N PRO A 106 -9.08 10.63 12.52
CA PRO A 106 -9.39 12.04 12.76
C PRO A 106 -10.77 12.50 12.25
N ALA A 107 -11.37 11.74 11.32
CA ALA A 107 -12.70 12.01 10.77
C ALA A 107 -13.83 11.35 11.59
N GLY A 108 -13.51 10.59 12.64
CA GLY A 108 -14.47 9.90 13.50
C GLY A 108 -14.87 8.51 13.00
N ASN A 109 -14.14 7.91 12.06
CA ASN A 109 -14.38 6.54 11.63
C ASN A 109 -13.72 5.52 12.56
N LEU A 110 -14.43 4.45 12.92
CA LEU A 110 -13.82 3.30 13.61
C LEU A 110 -12.84 2.66 12.62
N PHE A 111 -11.57 2.80 12.93
CA PHE A 111 -10.47 2.42 12.06
C PHE A 111 -9.98 1.00 12.36
N TYR A 112 -9.87 0.67 13.65
CA TYR A 112 -9.47 -0.65 14.12
C TYR A 112 -10.28 -1.03 15.36
N PHE A 113 -10.55 -2.33 15.51
CA PHE A 113 -11.12 -2.89 16.72
C PHE A 113 -10.66 -4.33 16.89
N SER A 114 -10.29 -4.72 18.11
CA SER A 114 -9.99 -6.11 18.45
C SER A 114 -10.20 -6.39 19.92
N TYR A 115 -10.51 -7.65 20.22
CA TYR A 115 -10.69 -8.14 21.58
C TYR A 115 -9.33 -8.45 22.22
N LEU A 116 -9.22 -8.11 23.50
CA LEU A 116 -8.10 -8.39 24.38
C LEU A 116 -8.61 -9.20 25.55
N GLY A 117 -8.52 -10.52 25.43
CA GLY A 117 -8.99 -11.42 26.46
C GLY A 117 -8.79 -12.89 26.12
N GLY A 118 -9.34 -13.72 26.99
CA GLY A 118 -9.26 -15.18 26.95
C GLY A 118 -10.64 -15.80 27.19
N SER A 119 -10.67 -16.89 27.95
CA SER A 119 -11.90 -17.68 28.17
C SER A 119 -12.84 -17.13 29.25
N ALA A 120 -12.44 -16.09 29.98
CA ALA A 120 -13.15 -15.55 31.15
C ALA A 120 -13.36 -14.03 30.99
N GLU A 121 -13.51 -13.29 32.09
CA GLU A 121 -13.67 -11.83 31.98
C GLU A 121 -12.31 -11.15 31.91
N ASP A 122 -12.20 -10.20 31.00
CA ASP A 122 -11.03 -9.38 30.77
C ASP A 122 -11.48 -7.93 30.60
N ARG A 123 -10.76 -6.99 31.22
CA ARG A 123 -11.13 -5.57 31.19
C ARG A 123 -9.90 -4.71 30.94
N GLY A 124 -9.99 -3.87 29.92
CA GLY A 124 -8.99 -2.84 29.66
C GLY A 124 -9.25 -1.58 30.48
N TYR A 125 -8.19 -1.01 31.06
CA TYR A 125 -8.29 0.14 31.98
C TYR A 125 -7.42 1.34 31.63
N SER A 126 -6.23 1.13 31.05
CA SER A 126 -5.28 2.21 30.82
C SER A 126 -4.52 2.02 29.52
N ILE A 127 -4.25 3.12 28.85
CA ILE A 127 -3.51 3.16 27.59
C ILE A 127 -2.46 4.27 27.64
N VAL A 128 -1.25 3.99 27.15
CA VAL A 128 -0.24 5.03 26.93
C VAL A 128 0.53 4.76 25.65
N LEU A 129 0.81 5.82 24.90
CA LEU A 129 1.65 5.78 23.71
C LEU A 129 3.10 6.08 24.07
N ALA A 130 4.03 5.37 23.44
CA ALA A 130 5.46 5.58 23.53
C ALA A 130 6.02 6.10 22.21
N GLU A 131 7.14 6.84 22.27
CA GLU A 131 7.77 7.54 21.14
C GLU A 131 8.14 6.63 19.94
N ASN A 132 8.24 5.33 20.17
CA ASN A 132 8.51 4.31 19.14
C ASN A 132 7.24 3.72 18.50
N ARG A 133 6.11 4.42 18.60
CA ARG A 133 4.79 3.93 18.15
C ARG A 133 4.38 2.63 18.83
N CYS A 134 4.78 2.47 20.09
CA CYS A 134 4.23 1.41 20.91
C CYS A 134 3.10 1.92 21.77
N VAL A 135 2.06 1.11 21.89
CA VAL A 135 1.07 1.24 22.93
C VAL A 135 1.42 0.30 24.07
N TYR A 136 1.17 0.77 25.28
CA TYR A 136 1.12 -0.04 26.47
C TYR A 136 -0.30 -0.02 26.99
N LEU A 137 -0.83 -1.22 27.24
CA LEU A 137 -2.20 -1.44 27.65
C LEU A 137 -2.17 -2.14 29.00
N GLY A 138 -2.87 -1.57 29.98
CA GLY A 138 -3.10 -2.19 31.27
C GLY A 138 -4.49 -2.81 31.34
N LEU A 139 -4.55 -4.10 31.64
CA LEU A 139 -5.78 -4.89 31.74
C LEU A 139 -5.86 -5.65 33.05
N GLU A 140 -7.08 -5.89 33.53
CA GLU A 140 -7.36 -6.98 34.46
C GLU A 140 -7.77 -8.21 33.66
N THR A 141 -7.25 -9.39 34.01
CA THR A 141 -7.62 -10.66 33.39
C THR A 141 -8.04 -11.68 34.43
N TRP A 142 -9.19 -12.33 34.19
CA TRP A 142 -9.65 -13.54 34.91
C TRP A 142 -9.41 -14.80 34.08
N SER A 143 -8.69 -14.66 32.96
CA SER A 143 -8.44 -15.71 31.98
C SER A 143 -7.14 -16.45 32.29
N GLY A 144 -7.22 -17.77 32.46
CA GLY A 144 -6.04 -18.64 32.60
C GLY A 144 -5.39 -19.04 31.27
N SER A 145 -5.99 -18.65 30.15
CA SER A 145 -5.51 -18.91 28.80
C SER A 145 -5.96 -17.80 27.86
N PHE A 146 -5.07 -17.38 26.96
CA PHE A 146 -5.31 -16.30 26.00
C PHE A 146 -5.33 -16.82 24.57
N ASN A 147 -6.09 -16.14 23.71
CA ASN A 147 -6.13 -16.42 22.27
C ASN A 147 -5.00 -15.71 21.50
N PHE A 148 -4.00 -15.15 22.20
CA PHE A 148 -2.82 -14.49 21.65
C PHE A 148 -1.55 -14.95 22.39
N SER A 149 -0.39 -14.85 21.75
CA SER A 149 0.88 -15.30 22.32
C SER A 149 1.46 -14.29 23.31
N LEU A 150 1.96 -14.78 24.44
CA LEU A 150 2.64 -14.01 25.49
C LEU A 150 4.12 -14.42 25.60
N PRO A 151 4.98 -14.11 24.61
CA PRO A 151 6.38 -14.52 24.65
C PRO A 151 7.16 -13.75 25.73
N GLY A 152 7.91 -14.47 26.56
CA GLY A 152 8.84 -13.86 27.52
C GLY A 152 8.18 -13.14 28.70
N VAL A 153 6.95 -13.52 29.05
CA VAL A 153 6.29 -12.96 30.24
C VAL A 153 6.87 -13.55 31.53
N PRO A 154 7.04 -12.73 32.59
CA PRO A 154 7.49 -13.23 33.90
C PRO A 154 6.50 -14.19 34.59
N GLN A 155 5.22 -14.10 34.20
CA GLN A 155 4.12 -14.91 34.72
C GLN A 155 3.12 -15.13 33.57
N ASP A 156 2.82 -16.39 33.26
CA ASP A 156 1.94 -16.83 32.17
C ASP A 156 0.69 -17.59 32.68
N THR A 157 0.51 -17.66 34.00
CA THR A 157 -0.62 -18.31 34.68
C THR A 157 -1.18 -17.41 35.77
N LEU A 158 -2.47 -17.55 36.07
CA LEU A 158 -3.10 -16.74 37.11
C LEU A 158 -2.56 -17.07 38.51
N ALA A 159 -2.21 -16.04 39.28
CA ALA A 159 -1.82 -16.09 40.68
C ALA A 159 -2.93 -15.51 41.58
N GLY A 160 -4.16 -15.99 41.38
CA GLY A 160 -5.35 -15.51 42.10
C GLY A 160 -6.62 -15.74 41.30
N ALA A 161 -7.69 -15.02 41.67
CA ALA A 161 -8.91 -14.96 40.86
C ALA A 161 -8.74 -14.03 39.64
N SER A 162 -7.86 -13.03 39.76
CA SER A 162 -7.53 -12.06 38.73
C SER A 162 -6.09 -11.62 38.82
N ASP A 163 -5.53 -11.22 37.69
CA ASP A 163 -4.21 -10.60 37.62
C ASP A 163 -4.19 -9.37 36.73
N LEU A 164 -3.13 -8.57 36.91
CA LEU A 164 -2.76 -7.51 36.00
C LEU A 164 -2.09 -8.10 34.75
N LEU A 165 -2.60 -7.76 33.58
CA LEU A 165 -1.97 -8.02 32.30
C LEU A 165 -1.49 -6.69 31.70
N ILE A 166 -0.19 -6.60 31.40
CA ILE A 166 0.38 -5.49 30.65
C ILE A 166 0.72 -5.99 29.26
N LEU A 167 0.01 -5.47 28.26
CA LEU A 167 0.34 -5.72 26.86
C LEU A 167 1.13 -4.55 26.33
N ARG A 168 2.35 -4.83 25.89
CA ARG A 168 3.08 -3.93 25.00
C ARG A 168 2.79 -4.36 23.58
N HIS A 169 2.16 -3.49 22.82
CA HIS A 169 2.00 -3.69 21.39
C HIS A 169 2.70 -2.56 20.67
N CYS A 170 3.67 -2.88 19.83
CA CYS A 170 4.33 -1.88 19.00
C CYS A 170 3.73 -1.93 17.62
N ASP A 171 3.45 -0.77 17.03
CA ASP A 171 3.36 -0.69 15.58
C ASP A 171 4.59 -1.40 15.04
N ALA A 172 4.33 -2.42 14.24
CA ALA A 172 5.30 -2.81 13.25
C ALA A 172 5.42 -1.62 12.29
N GLY A 173 6.24 -0.66 12.69
CA GLY A 173 7.11 0.05 11.76
C GLY A 173 8.01 -0.87 10.94
N ASP A 174 7.80 -2.19 11.00
CA ASP A 174 8.52 -3.20 10.29
C ASP A 174 7.95 -3.30 8.87
N PRO A 175 8.68 -2.80 7.86
CA PRO A 175 8.51 -3.24 6.48
C PRO A 175 8.63 -4.77 6.31
N GLY A 176 8.90 -5.59 7.34
CA GLY A 176 8.80 -7.04 7.28
C GLY A 176 7.37 -7.59 7.27
N ALA A 177 6.39 -6.89 7.86
CA ALA A 177 5.05 -7.45 8.07
C ALA A 177 4.10 -7.27 6.87
N LEU A 178 4.14 -6.14 6.15
CA LEU A 178 3.22 -5.94 5.02
C LEU A 178 3.52 -6.97 3.92
N THR A 179 2.47 -7.62 3.43
CA THR A 179 2.58 -8.50 2.27
C THR A 179 2.32 -7.68 1.02
N LEU A 180 3.31 -7.65 0.13
CA LEU A 180 3.29 -6.85 -1.10
C LEU A 180 3.25 -7.81 -2.29
N VAL A 181 2.16 -7.79 -3.04
CA VAL A 181 1.98 -8.67 -4.19
C VAL A 181 1.70 -7.85 -5.42
N LYS A 182 2.35 -8.23 -6.52
CA LYS A 182 2.05 -7.71 -7.84
C LYS A 182 1.71 -8.85 -8.77
N THR A 183 0.57 -8.74 -9.45
CA THR A 183 0.11 -9.72 -10.43
C THR A 183 -0.25 -9.02 -11.74
N ALA A 184 -0.43 -9.81 -12.80
CA ALA A 184 -0.83 -9.32 -14.11
C ALA A 184 -1.79 -10.30 -14.77
N VAL A 185 -2.85 -9.79 -15.38
CA VAL A 185 -3.80 -10.58 -16.16
C VAL A 185 -4.15 -9.86 -17.46
N PRO A 186 -4.02 -10.50 -18.64
CA PRO A 186 -3.35 -11.78 -18.86
C PRO A 186 -1.82 -11.69 -18.72
N THR A 187 -1.15 -12.83 -18.52
CA THR A 187 0.33 -12.90 -18.47
C THR A 187 0.99 -12.94 -19.85
N ILE A 188 0.23 -13.25 -20.90
CA ILE A 188 0.65 -13.14 -22.30
C ILE A 188 -0.30 -12.14 -22.97
N VAL A 189 0.26 -11.08 -23.55
CA VAL A 189 -0.51 -9.92 -24.03
C VAL A 189 -0.22 -9.67 -25.49
N GLU A 190 -1.21 -9.91 -26.34
CA GLU A 190 -1.10 -9.64 -27.78
C GLU A 190 -1.18 -8.13 -28.07
N THR A 191 -0.73 -7.72 -29.26
CA THR A 191 -0.83 -6.32 -29.70
C THR A 191 -2.27 -5.81 -29.62
N GLY A 192 -2.43 -4.60 -29.09
CA GLY A 192 -3.73 -3.95 -28.90
C GLY A 192 -4.54 -4.47 -27.72
N GLN A 193 -4.13 -5.58 -27.10
CA GLN A 193 -4.77 -6.07 -25.87
C GLN A 193 -4.31 -5.26 -24.66
N THR A 194 -5.17 -5.25 -23.65
CA THR A 194 -4.90 -4.64 -22.35
C THR A 194 -4.43 -5.71 -21.39
N VAL A 195 -3.41 -5.37 -20.60
CA VAL A 195 -3.03 -6.08 -19.39
C VAL A 195 -3.40 -5.24 -18.18
N THR A 196 -3.97 -5.89 -17.17
CA THR A 196 -4.23 -5.28 -15.88
C THR A 196 -3.17 -5.75 -14.90
N PHE A 197 -2.30 -4.83 -14.47
CA PHE A 197 -1.44 -5.06 -13.33
C PHE A 197 -2.22 -4.76 -12.05
N GLU A 198 -2.24 -5.70 -11.12
CA GLU A 198 -2.81 -5.49 -9.79
C GLU A 198 -1.67 -5.44 -8.77
N ILE A 199 -1.63 -4.37 -7.99
CA ILE A 199 -0.75 -4.24 -6.83
C ILE A 199 -1.65 -4.36 -5.60
N ARG A 200 -1.38 -5.37 -4.78
CA ARG A 200 -2.09 -5.64 -3.54
C ARG A 200 -1.15 -5.46 -2.36
N LEU A 201 -1.57 -4.65 -1.39
CA LEU A 201 -0.89 -4.49 -0.12
C LEU A 201 -1.82 -4.99 0.98
N ASP A 202 -1.35 -6.00 1.71
CA ASP A 202 -2.01 -6.49 2.90
C ASP A 202 -1.22 -6.10 4.12
N ASN A 203 -1.93 -5.59 5.13
CA ASN A 203 -1.39 -5.38 6.46
C ASN A 203 -1.89 -6.51 7.38
N PRO A 204 -1.06 -7.56 7.61
CA PRO A 204 -1.42 -8.63 8.53
C PRO A 204 -1.24 -8.22 10.00
N GLY A 205 -0.67 -7.04 10.26
CA GLY A 205 -0.53 -6.49 11.59
C GLY A 205 -1.88 -6.10 12.19
N THR A 206 -1.89 -5.83 13.48
CA THR A 206 -3.09 -5.40 14.22
C THR A 206 -3.23 -3.88 14.31
N TRP A 207 -2.44 -3.11 13.56
CA TRP A 207 -2.34 -1.64 13.63
C TRP A 207 -2.04 -1.04 12.25
N ILE A 208 -2.18 0.28 12.09
CA ILE A 208 -1.82 0.98 10.85
C ILE A 208 -0.36 0.78 10.46
N ALA A 209 -0.12 0.61 9.16
CA ALA A 209 1.21 0.65 8.59
C ALA A 209 1.38 1.85 7.64
N GLY A 210 2.63 2.25 7.39
CA GLY A 210 2.95 3.36 6.50
C GLY A 210 3.47 4.61 7.22
N PRO A 211 3.46 5.78 6.56
CA PRO A 211 3.05 6.01 5.16
C PRO A 211 3.89 5.22 4.15
N VAL A 212 3.30 4.94 2.98
CA VAL A 212 3.95 4.26 1.86
C VAL A 212 3.71 5.04 0.58
N VAL A 213 4.79 5.38 -0.12
CA VAL A 213 4.72 5.89 -1.49
C VAL A 213 4.99 4.74 -2.45
N ILE A 214 4.02 4.46 -3.31
CA ILE A 214 4.12 3.40 -4.31
C ILE A 214 4.42 4.05 -5.65
N THR A 215 5.48 3.61 -6.30
CA THR A 215 5.81 4.02 -7.66
C THR A 215 5.93 2.82 -8.57
N ASP A 216 5.28 2.88 -9.73
CA ASP A 216 5.35 1.84 -10.74
C ASP A 216 5.60 2.46 -12.11
N ARG A 217 6.71 2.09 -12.75
CA ARG A 217 7.01 2.53 -14.11
C ARG A 217 6.67 1.39 -15.07
N VAL A 218 5.55 1.55 -15.78
CA VAL A 218 5.17 0.65 -16.86
C VAL A 218 6.13 0.87 -18.02
N LEU A 219 6.85 -0.16 -18.43
CA LEU A 219 7.82 -0.04 -19.51
C LEU A 219 7.15 -0.35 -20.85
N LEU A 220 7.61 0.35 -21.90
CA LEU A 220 7.26 0.02 -23.29
C LEU A 220 7.51 -1.47 -23.57
N PRO A 221 6.68 -2.16 -24.38
CA PRO A 221 5.66 -1.61 -25.27
C PRO A 221 4.32 -1.28 -24.61
N PHE A 222 4.16 -1.60 -23.32
CA PHE A 222 2.93 -1.31 -22.59
C PHE A 222 2.80 0.20 -22.34
N GLN A 223 1.59 0.73 -22.53
CA GLN A 223 1.25 2.11 -22.22
C GLN A 223 0.05 2.14 -21.25
N PRO A 224 0.21 2.68 -20.03
CA PRO A 224 -0.86 2.75 -19.05
C PRO A 224 -1.95 3.69 -19.55
N ILE A 225 -3.16 3.18 -19.66
CA ILE A 225 -4.34 3.92 -20.09
C ILE A 225 -5.19 4.38 -18.91
N ASN A 226 -5.15 3.67 -17.79
CA ASN A 226 -5.97 3.93 -16.62
C ASN A 226 -5.27 3.46 -15.35
N VAL A 227 -5.58 4.12 -14.23
CA VAL A 227 -5.19 3.68 -12.88
C VAL A 227 -6.36 3.87 -11.94
N SER A 228 -6.64 2.87 -11.11
CA SER A 228 -7.59 2.98 -10.01
C SER A 228 -6.92 2.54 -8.71
N GLY A 229 -7.26 3.22 -7.61
CA GLY A 229 -6.67 3.02 -6.31
C GLY A 229 -6.65 4.30 -5.49
N PRO A 230 -6.47 4.22 -4.17
CA PRO A 230 -6.46 5.39 -3.29
C PRO A 230 -5.27 6.30 -3.60
N ASN A 231 -5.54 7.59 -3.80
CA ASN A 231 -4.54 8.65 -4.00
C ASN A 231 -3.50 8.33 -5.09
N CYS A 232 -3.94 7.69 -6.18
CA CYS A 232 -3.10 7.36 -7.32
C CYS A 232 -3.16 8.43 -8.41
N SER A 233 -2.03 8.63 -9.09
CA SER A 233 -1.90 9.52 -10.26
C SER A 233 -1.01 8.89 -11.32
N ARG A 234 -1.23 9.28 -12.59
CA ARG A 234 -0.42 8.87 -13.74
C ARG A 234 0.25 10.07 -14.38
N SER A 235 1.56 9.99 -14.60
CA SER A 235 2.33 10.90 -15.43
C SER A 235 3.11 10.11 -16.48
N GLY A 236 2.58 10.08 -17.71
CA GLY A 236 3.13 9.25 -18.78
C GLY A 236 3.15 7.76 -18.39
N GLN A 237 4.35 7.18 -18.32
CA GLN A 237 4.60 5.79 -17.95
C GLN A 237 4.70 5.54 -16.43
N LEU A 238 4.74 6.61 -15.63
CA LEU A 238 4.92 6.51 -14.18
C LEU A 238 3.57 6.61 -13.47
N ILE A 239 3.28 5.64 -12.63
CA ILE A 239 2.17 5.63 -11.67
C ILE A 239 2.74 5.92 -10.29
N THR A 240 2.10 6.84 -9.57
CA THR A 240 2.45 7.18 -8.19
C THR A 240 1.19 7.16 -7.33
N CYS A 241 1.19 6.37 -6.26
CA CYS A 241 0.12 6.33 -5.26
C CYS A 241 0.71 6.66 -3.88
N THR A 242 0.09 7.59 -3.16
CA THR A 242 0.54 8.00 -1.81
C THR A 242 -0.45 7.51 -0.77
N LEU A 243 -0.03 6.53 0.02
CA LEU A 243 -0.83 5.97 1.11
C LEU A 243 -0.31 6.54 2.43
N ASN A 244 -1.09 7.41 3.06
CA ASN A 244 -0.71 7.99 4.34
C ASN A 244 -0.73 6.94 5.47
N TRP A 245 -1.59 5.94 5.33
CA TRP A 245 -1.72 4.79 6.23
C TRP A 245 -2.30 3.60 5.46
N ILE A 246 -2.07 2.41 5.98
CA ILE A 246 -2.57 1.13 5.46
C ILE A 246 -3.27 0.45 6.63
N SER A 247 -4.59 0.34 6.54
CA SER A 247 -5.39 -0.44 7.49
C SER A 247 -5.23 -1.93 7.23
N ASN A 248 -5.95 -2.74 7.98
CA ASN A 248 -5.97 -4.19 7.80
C ASN A 248 -6.87 -4.61 6.62
N GLU A 249 -7.61 -3.68 6.03
CA GLU A 249 -8.32 -3.91 4.79
C GLU A 249 -7.32 -3.84 3.61
N PRO A 250 -7.34 -4.82 2.69
CA PRO A 250 -6.38 -4.85 1.59
C PRO A 250 -6.48 -3.61 0.69
N VAL A 251 -5.34 -2.96 0.44
CA VAL A 251 -5.26 -1.90 -0.55
C VAL A 251 -5.01 -2.53 -1.91
N ILE A 252 -5.90 -2.23 -2.87
CA ILE A 252 -5.81 -2.72 -4.24
C ILE A 252 -5.64 -1.54 -5.19
N ILE A 253 -4.56 -1.57 -5.96
CA ILE A 253 -4.28 -0.62 -7.05
C ILE A 253 -4.30 -1.40 -8.36
N ARG A 254 -5.04 -0.92 -9.35
CA ARG A 254 -5.12 -1.52 -10.68
C ARG A 254 -4.58 -0.55 -11.71
N ILE A 255 -3.65 -1.03 -12.54
CA ILE A 255 -3.06 -0.28 -13.65
C ILE A 255 -3.43 -1.04 -14.93
N GLU A 256 -4.24 -0.42 -15.78
CA GLU A 256 -4.56 -0.97 -17.09
C GLU A 256 -3.58 -0.40 -18.11
N ALA A 257 -2.89 -1.26 -18.85
CA ALA A 257 -1.93 -0.87 -19.87
C ALA A 257 -2.18 -1.61 -21.18
N VAL A 258 -2.17 -0.90 -22.29
CA VAL A 258 -2.35 -1.49 -23.62
C VAL A 258 -0.99 -1.84 -24.19
N ASN A 259 -0.85 -3.04 -24.75
CA ASN A 259 0.30 -3.38 -25.58
C ASN A 259 0.22 -2.60 -26.90
N ARG A 260 1.04 -1.55 -27.04
CA ARG A 260 1.08 -0.69 -28.22
C ARG A 260 2.13 -1.13 -29.24
N MET A 261 2.63 -2.36 -29.15
CA MET A 261 3.60 -2.87 -30.09
C MET A 261 3.04 -2.88 -31.51
N GLN A 262 3.69 -2.20 -32.45
CA GLN A 262 3.33 -2.18 -33.86
C GLN A 262 4.33 -3.03 -34.65
N CYS A 263 3.87 -4.18 -35.14
CA CYS A 263 4.71 -5.10 -35.90
C CYS A 263 4.14 -5.36 -37.30
N VAL A 264 5.04 -5.52 -38.25
CA VAL A 264 4.75 -5.97 -39.63
C VAL A 264 4.39 -7.45 -39.67
N LYS A 265 5.15 -8.23 -38.91
CA LYS A 265 4.98 -9.66 -38.71
C LYS A 265 5.32 -9.95 -37.26
N ILE A 266 4.54 -10.84 -36.69
CA ILE A 266 4.61 -11.20 -35.28
C ILE A 266 5.80 -12.16 -35.08
N GLY A 267 6.70 -11.80 -34.16
CA GLY A 267 7.90 -12.53 -33.80
C GLY A 267 7.76 -13.34 -32.51
N LEU A 268 8.87 -13.44 -31.78
CA LEU A 268 8.98 -14.27 -30.57
C LEU A 268 8.25 -13.65 -29.37
N VAL A 269 7.85 -14.53 -28.44
CA VAL A 269 7.29 -14.13 -27.15
C VAL A 269 8.43 -13.68 -26.25
N MET A 270 8.43 -12.40 -25.86
CA MET A 270 9.48 -11.76 -25.07
C MET A 270 8.98 -11.42 -23.67
N PRO A 271 9.78 -11.67 -22.62
CA PRO A 271 9.44 -11.28 -21.27
C PRO A 271 9.64 -9.78 -21.06
N ARG A 272 8.76 -9.17 -20.25
CA ARG A 272 8.89 -7.80 -19.78
C ARG A 272 8.55 -7.75 -18.29
N LYS A 273 9.56 -7.37 -17.51
CA LYS A 273 9.39 -7.14 -16.07
C LYS A 273 8.68 -5.81 -15.82
N ASN A 274 7.77 -5.81 -14.87
CA ASN A 274 7.16 -4.61 -14.32
C ASN A 274 7.27 -4.66 -12.80
N THR A 275 7.93 -3.65 -12.23
CA THR A 275 8.32 -3.62 -10.81
C THR A 275 7.66 -2.42 -10.15
N ALA A 276 6.87 -2.69 -9.10
CA ALA A 276 6.35 -1.69 -8.20
C ALA A 276 7.34 -1.50 -7.04
N LYS A 277 7.67 -0.25 -6.73
CA LYS A 277 8.51 0.12 -5.59
C LYS A 277 7.66 0.73 -4.48
N PHE A 278 7.95 0.35 -3.26
CA PHE A 278 7.25 0.76 -2.04
C PHE A 278 8.26 1.44 -1.14
N GLN A 279 8.16 2.77 -1.02
CA GLN A 279 9.02 3.57 -0.16
C GLN A 279 8.31 3.86 1.16
N PHE A 280 8.94 3.47 2.26
CA PHE A 280 8.41 3.63 3.62
C PHE A 280 8.96 4.88 4.29
N ALA A 281 8.30 5.31 5.37
CA ALA A 281 8.68 6.48 6.15
C ALA A 281 10.08 6.42 6.76
N ASP A 282 10.57 5.21 7.06
CA ASP A 282 11.93 4.96 7.55
C ASP A 282 13.00 5.04 6.46
N GLY A 283 12.60 5.32 5.21
CA GLY A 283 13.46 5.38 4.04
C GLY A 283 13.75 4.01 3.41
N SER A 284 13.29 2.90 4.00
CA SER A 284 13.41 1.59 3.39
C SER A 284 12.60 1.49 2.10
N VAL A 285 13.07 0.65 1.17
CA VAL A 285 12.40 0.40 -0.10
C VAL A 285 12.24 -1.10 -0.28
N ARG A 286 11.03 -1.52 -0.62
CA ARG A 286 10.73 -2.90 -1.06
C ARG A 286 10.19 -2.89 -2.48
N GLU A 287 10.27 -4.03 -3.14
CA GLU A 287 9.84 -4.18 -4.52
C GLU A 287 8.96 -5.42 -4.67
N ALA A 288 7.93 -5.31 -5.51
CA ALA A 288 7.15 -6.44 -6.00
C ALA A 288 7.21 -6.44 -7.52
N GLU A 289 7.64 -7.55 -8.10
CA GLU A 289 7.88 -7.69 -9.53
C GLU A 289 6.97 -8.76 -10.13
N ILE A 290 6.50 -8.50 -11.35
CA ILE A 290 5.84 -9.49 -12.19
C ILE A 290 6.45 -9.46 -13.58
N GLU A 291 6.59 -10.62 -14.21
CA GLU A 291 6.97 -10.76 -15.60
C GLU A 291 5.72 -11.02 -16.45
N VAL A 292 5.52 -10.17 -17.47
CA VAL A 292 4.50 -10.33 -18.50
C VAL A 292 5.14 -10.55 -19.84
N PHE A 293 4.55 -11.41 -20.64
CA PHE A 293 5.04 -11.76 -21.95
C PHE A 293 4.26 -11.00 -23.01
N TYR A 294 4.97 -10.47 -24.00
CA TYR A 294 4.37 -9.84 -25.17
C TYR A 294 4.98 -10.46 -26.43
N ARG A 295 4.27 -10.38 -27.55
CA ARG A 295 4.89 -10.74 -28.84
C ARG A 295 5.66 -9.57 -29.40
N ASP A 296 6.94 -9.78 -29.63
CA ASP A 296 7.80 -8.82 -30.29
C ASP A 296 7.64 -8.90 -31.81
N CYS A 297 8.29 -7.98 -32.53
CA CYS A 297 8.31 -8.01 -33.98
C CYS A 297 9.27 -9.07 -34.49
N ASP A 298 8.90 -9.76 -35.57
CA ASP A 298 9.78 -10.72 -36.24
C ASP A 298 11.00 -9.96 -36.80
N PRO A 299 12.23 -10.28 -36.35
CA PRO A 299 13.44 -9.60 -36.81
C PRO A 299 13.72 -9.83 -38.30
N ASP A 300 13.20 -10.92 -38.87
CA ASP A 300 13.41 -11.31 -40.28
C ASP A 300 12.29 -10.81 -41.20
N ALA A 301 11.25 -10.19 -40.64
CA ALA A 301 10.23 -9.52 -41.40
C ALA A 301 10.68 -8.12 -41.74
N GLY A 302 10.98 -7.88 -43.01
CA GLY A 302 11.36 -6.56 -43.50
C GLY A 302 10.47 -5.44 -42.95
N VAL A 303 11.10 -4.30 -42.65
CA VAL A 303 10.45 -3.08 -42.18
C VAL A 303 9.29 -2.73 -43.10
N VAL A 304 8.09 -2.49 -42.56
CA VAL A 304 7.00 -1.82 -43.29
C VAL A 304 7.58 -0.48 -43.64
N SER A 305 7.80 -0.28 -44.94
CA SER A 305 8.03 1.04 -45.48
C SER A 305 6.90 1.93 -44.95
N ALA A 306 7.22 2.79 -43.98
CA ALA A 306 6.38 3.94 -43.70
C ALA A 306 6.16 4.62 -45.06
N GLU A 307 4.91 4.80 -45.47
CA GLU A 307 4.59 5.64 -46.62
C GLU A 307 5.15 7.02 -46.32
N CYS A 308 6.34 7.29 -46.83
CA CYS A 308 6.93 8.62 -46.81
C CYS A 308 6.11 9.43 -47.82
N THR A 309 5.13 10.18 -47.35
CA THR A 309 4.50 11.20 -48.19
C THR A 309 5.57 12.25 -48.49
N THR A 310 5.97 12.33 -49.75
CA THR A 310 6.77 13.46 -50.23
C THR A 310 5.90 14.70 -50.12
N SER A 311 6.23 15.65 -49.25
CA SER A 311 5.68 16.99 -49.37
C SER A 311 6.09 17.53 -50.74
N SER A 312 5.15 18.14 -51.46
CA SER A 312 5.30 18.61 -52.83
C SER A 312 6.25 19.81 -53.00
N ASP A 313 7.02 20.20 -51.97
CA ASP A 313 7.81 21.43 -51.94
C ASP A 313 9.32 21.24 -52.18
N CYS A 314 9.76 20.06 -52.61
CA CYS A 314 11.20 19.80 -52.82
C CYS A 314 11.64 20.02 -54.28
N ALA A 315 11.55 21.26 -54.76
CA ALA A 315 12.20 21.68 -56.00
C ALA A 315 13.61 22.24 -55.68
N GLY A 316 14.59 21.34 -55.60
CA GLY A 316 16.01 21.67 -55.74
C GLY A 316 16.70 22.27 -54.51
N GLU A 317 17.05 21.44 -53.52
CA GLU A 317 18.28 21.55 -52.72
C GLU A 317 18.48 20.26 -51.87
N LEU A 318 19.74 19.91 -51.61
CA LEU A 318 20.23 18.54 -51.41
C LEU A 318 20.10 17.99 -49.96
N LEU A 319 19.03 18.31 -49.24
CA LEU A 319 18.78 17.78 -47.88
C LEU A 319 17.27 17.64 -47.60
N CYS A 320 16.70 16.47 -47.91
CA CYS A 320 15.39 16.08 -47.37
C CYS A 320 15.59 15.32 -46.06
N VAL A 321 15.28 15.95 -44.93
CA VAL A 321 15.04 15.23 -43.68
C VAL A 321 13.67 14.57 -43.80
N ARG A 322 13.63 13.24 -43.95
CA ARG A 322 12.36 12.50 -43.86
C ARG A 322 11.87 12.58 -42.41
N HIS A 323 10.70 13.18 -42.20
CA HIS A 323 9.96 13.02 -40.96
C HIS A 323 9.24 11.67 -41.02
N CYS A 324 9.81 10.65 -40.39
CA CYS A 324 9.06 9.44 -40.05
C CYS A 324 8.42 9.68 -38.68
N GLU A 325 7.13 10.03 -38.64
CA GLU A 325 6.37 9.85 -37.42
C GLU A 325 6.28 8.33 -37.17
N PHE A 326 6.83 7.88 -36.04
CA PHE A 326 7.04 6.50 -35.63
C PHE A 326 8.24 5.78 -36.26
N LEU A 327 9.38 5.84 -35.58
CA LEU A 327 10.28 4.69 -35.34
C LEU A 327 11.47 5.11 -34.46
N GLN A 328 11.28 5.05 -33.13
CA GLN A 328 12.39 5.17 -32.18
C GLN A 328 12.93 3.81 -31.70
N TYR A 329 12.60 2.70 -32.39
CA TYR A 329 12.84 1.35 -31.83
C TYR A 329 13.65 0.35 -32.68
N CYS A 330 14.26 0.76 -33.80
CA CYS A 330 15.26 -0.09 -34.46
C CYS A 330 16.72 0.16 -34.01
N GLN A 331 16.98 1.02 -33.01
CA GLN A 331 18.36 1.39 -32.62
C GLN A 331 18.80 0.99 -31.20
N ALA A 332 18.09 0.10 -30.50
CA ALA A 332 18.46 -0.21 -29.10
C ALA A 332 19.49 -1.35 -28.90
N TYR A 333 19.99 -2.02 -29.95
CA TYR A 333 20.97 -3.11 -29.79
C TYR A 333 22.37 -2.85 -30.35
N LEU A 334 22.59 -1.69 -30.96
CA LEU A 334 23.91 -1.19 -31.27
C LEU A 334 23.88 0.29 -30.84
N GLY A 335 24.83 0.71 -30.01
CA GLY A 335 25.00 2.15 -29.70
C GLY A 335 25.12 2.97 -30.99
N PRO A 336 25.06 4.31 -30.92
CA PRO A 336 25.00 5.15 -32.13
C PRO A 336 26.18 4.87 -33.07
N ILE A 337 25.93 4.12 -34.14
CA ILE A 337 26.91 3.91 -35.21
C ILE A 337 26.72 5.05 -36.21
N CYS A 338 27.63 6.02 -36.20
CA CYS A 338 27.78 6.95 -37.30
C CYS A 338 28.42 6.22 -38.49
N VAL A 339 27.66 5.94 -39.55
CA VAL A 339 28.22 5.38 -40.79
C VAL A 339 28.32 6.47 -41.86
N ARG A 340 29.52 6.64 -42.43
CA ARG A 340 29.81 7.57 -43.53
C ARG A 340 29.25 6.98 -44.85
N HIS A 341 28.56 7.79 -45.63
CA HIS A 341 27.66 7.39 -46.73
C HIS A 341 28.35 6.92 -48.04
N SER A 342 29.54 6.32 -47.99
CA SER A 342 30.35 6.04 -49.20
C SER A 342 30.70 4.57 -49.46
N GLU A 343 30.25 3.60 -48.67
CA GLU A 343 30.57 2.18 -48.93
C GLU A 343 29.33 1.29 -48.84
N TYR A 344 28.55 1.24 -49.92
CA TYR A 344 27.74 0.07 -50.24
C TYR A 344 28.22 -0.47 -51.59
N GLN A 345 29.05 -1.51 -51.56
CA GLN A 345 29.06 -2.50 -52.63
C GLN A 345 28.10 -3.63 -52.22
N LEU A 346 27.17 -3.94 -53.11
CA LEU A 346 26.24 -5.06 -52.99
C LEU A 346 27.01 -6.38 -52.85
N ILE A 347 27.06 -6.95 -51.66
CA ILE A 347 27.40 -8.36 -51.47
C ILE A 347 26.09 -9.14 -51.45
N ARG A 348 25.82 -9.88 -52.54
CA ARG A 348 24.73 -10.86 -52.62
C ARG A 348 25.20 -12.20 -52.08
N GLU A 349 25.40 -12.37 -50.77
CA GLU A 349 25.40 -13.71 -50.12
C GLU A 349 24.93 -13.58 -48.66
N PRO A 350 24.18 -14.57 -48.12
CA PRO A 350 23.75 -14.53 -46.73
C PRO A 350 24.95 -14.77 -45.79
N PRO A 351 25.16 -13.97 -44.73
CA PRO A 351 26.23 -14.23 -43.80
C PRO A 351 25.91 -15.48 -42.95
N VAL A 352 26.86 -16.43 -42.95
CA VAL A 352 26.86 -17.59 -42.04
C VAL A 352 27.25 -17.09 -40.65
N CYS A 353 26.35 -17.20 -39.67
CA CYS A 353 26.67 -16.94 -38.27
C CYS A 353 27.52 -18.08 -37.70
N THR A 354 28.75 -17.78 -37.27
CA THR A 354 29.50 -18.62 -36.33
C THR A 354 29.60 -17.88 -34.98
N PRO A 355 29.51 -18.58 -33.84
CA PRO A 355 29.46 -17.94 -32.51
C PRO A 355 30.86 -17.40 -32.11
N PRO A 356 30.95 -16.25 -31.43
CA PRO A 356 32.24 -15.66 -31.09
C PRO A 356 32.87 -16.31 -29.86
N GLU A 357 34.13 -16.72 -30.00
CA GLU A 357 35.03 -17.01 -28.89
C GLU A 357 35.32 -15.71 -28.10
N TYR A 358 35.22 -15.81 -26.77
CA TYR A 358 35.63 -14.79 -25.83
C TYR A 358 37.12 -14.48 -25.98
N ILE A 359 37.46 -13.23 -26.35
CA ILE A 359 38.80 -12.68 -26.11
C ILE A 359 38.69 -11.45 -25.21
N ASN A 360 39.06 -11.67 -23.95
CA ASN A 360 39.46 -10.66 -22.99
C ASN A 360 40.58 -9.79 -23.57
N ARG A 361 40.38 -8.46 -23.65
CA ARG A 361 41.43 -7.45 -23.45
C ARG A 361 40.84 -6.06 -23.18
N GLY A 362 41.08 -5.56 -21.97
CA GLY A 362 41.55 -4.18 -21.76
C GLY A 362 40.51 -3.07 -21.65
N ILE A 363 40.13 -2.77 -20.42
CA ILE A 363 39.65 -1.46 -19.96
C ILE A 363 40.74 -0.41 -20.20
N THR A 364 40.46 0.65 -20.97
CA THR A 364 40.98 2.02 -20.76
C THR A 364 40.34 3.01 -21.75
N GLU A 365 40.01 4.20 -21.24
CA GLU A 365 39.85 5.46 -21.98
C GLU A 365 38.49 5.78 -22.65
N CYS A 366 37.56 6.31 -21.84
CA CYS A 366 36.55 7.29 -22.27
C CYS A 366 36.18 8.19 -21.07
N ASP A 367 37.20 8.88 -20.53
CA ASP A 367 37.04 10.10 -19.73
C ASP A 367 37.68 11.25 -20.51
N ARG A 368 37.01 12.41 -20.51
CA ARG A 368 37.26 13.66 -21.27
C ARG A 368 36.65 13.72 -22.67
N ILE A 369 35.40 14.20 -22.76
CA ILE A 369 35.04 15.45 -23.46
C ILE A 369 33.75 16.01 -22.83
N LEU A 370 33.88 16.86 -21.81
CA LEU A 370 32.92 17.91 -21.45
C LEU A 370 33.75 19.06 -20.85
N GLU A 371 33.98 20.10 -21.65
CA GLU A 371 34.11 21.48 -21.13
C GLU A 371 32.71 22.10 -21.09
#